data_AF-A0A0M2R282-F1
#
_entry.id   AF-A0A0M2R282-F1
#
_cell.length_a   1.000
_cell.length_b   1.000
_cell.length_c   1.000
_cell.angle_alpha   90.00
_cell.angle_beta   90.00
_cell.angle_gamma   90.00
#
_symmetry.space_group_name_H-M   'P 1'
#
loop_
_entity.id
_entity.type
_entity.pdbx_description
1 polymer ?
#
loop_
_entity_poly.entity_id
_entity_poly.type
_entity_poly.pdbx_seq_one_letter_code
_entity_poly.pdbx_strand_id
1 'polypeptide(L)'
;MPFTLSKFGKWAKSGKFCKAALRFSVAALAVGIGGSAYAQTQLIPQQPAPSPSVTESPVPSTIESNPISSGGIQVDSLGGLDLDSIGTLSPGQGGLGYDMWRQSSLQDVFSLITQMPVSYNSAVGNNLAKRLLLSSAGRPLDDKPLQSAQSLLSLRLEKLAELGAYTDLDNLFQRIPTRSDNEQQARYRSDSLLMTGKNGDACQVIRGMSATGKDSYWIRGMVYCHFLQKQVDQALLSLDLLRETGEDADPLFEELALAASGANIKISGKSAGRVEPIHWALAALSGAQLSEDLDNFLNPGVRNALIQSENYPLERRVYAAEAAVTSGVLSPDVLIDLYSGYAFEPEEIDAAVGGQIKREGPALRALFLQAAQLQAVPAARAEIVKAALDQAAEDGTGFLMSRVIADLVTEIPHSSDLTWFALPAGRTLYLAGQRERADAWLLLARQYMLSEETAAANLTSLWPYARLSGMEGGERYGTLKGWASAQSGIGPEVLNQQLVMLRSCMQALGENTRLSWGELASLEIASPGLAPSAALLYGLKDAQNGGRLAEVVLLSLIILGEEGPSDTHSLALGGVVEALYSVGLQDEARSLAIEAAVLSGI
;
A
#
# COMPACT_ATOMS: atom_id res chain seq x y z
N MET A 1 -0.42 44.82 -18.35
CA MET A 1 -1.38 45.90 -18.01
C MET A 1 -1.83 45.68 -16.57
N PRO A 2 -1.54 46.59 -15.62
CA PRO A 2 -1.78 46.39 -14.19
C PRO A 2 -2.93 47.27 -13.68
N PHE A 3 -3.70 46.84 -12.66
CA PHE A 3 -4.57 47.62 -11.74
C PHE A 3 -5.35 46.56 -10.91
N THR A 4 -5.59 46.57 -9.60
CA THR A 4 -5.22 47.42 -8.45
C THR A 4 -5.64 46.71 -7.14
N LEU A 5 -4.93 47.02 -6.05
CA LEU A 5 -5.29 46.74 -4.65
C LEU A 5 -6.33 47.73 -4.08
N SER A 6 -7.27 47.26 -3.24
CA SER A 6 -7.88 48.05 -2.13
C SER A 6 -8.53 47.09 -1.10
N LYS A 7 -7.99 46.94 0.13
CA LYS A 7 -8.25 47.68 1.39
C LYS A 7 -9.53 47.32 2.16
N PHE A 8 -9.31 46.64 3.29
CA PHE A 8 -9.84 46.84 4.66
C PHE A 8 -11.29 47.31 4.88
N GLY A 9 -12.03 46.51 5.65
CA GLY A 9 -13.18 46.94 6.47
C GLY A 9 -13.21 46.19 7.82
N LYS A 10 -12.88 46.89 8.91
CA LYS A 10 -13.11 46.46 10.30
C LYS A 10 -14.57 46.70 10.67
N TRP A 11 -15.25 45.72 11.30
CA TRP A 11 -16.42 45.97 12.16
C TRP A 11 -16.39 45.07 13.40
N ALA A 12 -17.03 45.59 14.45
CA ALA A 12 -16.68 45.41 15.85
C ALA A 12 -17.51 44.36 16.62
N LYS A 13 -16.91 43.95 17.74
CA LYS A 13 -17.43 43.25 18.94
C LYS A 13 -18.92 43.49 19.28
N SER A 14 -19.63 42.39 19.58
CA SER A 14 -20.44 42.12 20.80
C SER A 14 -21.28 40.85 20.52
N GLY A 15 -21.58 39.92 21.42
CA GLY A 15 -21.29 39.71 22.83
C GLY A 15 -21.98 38.40 23.30
N LYS A 16 -21.51 37.90 24.45
CA LYS A 16 -22.21 37.05 25.44
C LYS A 16 -22.57 35.58 25.11
N PHE A 17 -21.73 34.71 25.68
CA PHE A 17 -22.07 33.65 26.64
C PHE A 17 -23.42 32.93 26.52
N CYS A 18 -23.36 31.63 26.22
CA CYS A 18 -24.16 30.63 26.96
C CYS A 18 -23.37 29.30 27.02
N LYS A 19 -22.85 28.98 28.22
CA LYS A 19 -22.27 27.68 28.54
C LYS A 19 -23.39 26.77 29.03
N ALA A 20 -23.72 25.71 28.29
CA ALA A 20 -24.55 24.62 28.78
C ALA A 20 -23.64 23.47 29.22
N ALA A 21 -23.48 23.30 30.52
CA ALA A 21 -22.78 22.19 31.14
C ALA A 21 -23.74 21.00 31.28
N LEU A 22 -23.48 19.90 30.58
CA LEU A 22 -24.15 18.63 30.82
C LEU A 22 -23.52 17.93 32.02
N ARG A 23 -24.28 17.84 33.11
CA ARG A 23 -23.98 17.02 34.29
C ARG A 23 -24.46 15.60 34.02
N PHE A 24 -23.56 14.63 33.95
CA PHE A 24 -23.92 13.21 34.07
C PHE A 24 -23.96 12.83 35.55
N SER A 25 -25.15 12.49 36.01
CA SER A 25 -25.44 12.02 37.37
C SER A 25 -25.00 10.56 37.55
N VAL A 26 -24.27 10.33 38.63
CA VAL A 26 -23.95 9.03 39.21
C VAL A 26 -25.23 8.39 39.75
N ALA A 27 -25.56 7.20 39.29
CA ALA A 27 -26.59 6.34 39.89
C ALA A 27 -25.90 5.12 40.52
N ALA A 28 -25.80 5.14 41.85
CA ALA A 28 -25.42 4.01 42.67
C ALA A 28 -26.64 3.10 42.89
N LEU A 29 -26.51 1.82 42.55
CA LEU A 29 -27.44 0.77 42.96
C LEU A 29 -26.65 -0.29 43.74
N ALA A 30 -26.90 -0.32 45.04
CA ALA A 30 -26.52 -1.38 45.94
C ALA A 30 -27.67 -2.38 46.06
N VAL A 31 -27.40 -3.67 45.85
CA VAL A 31 -28.19 -4.80 46.38
C VAL A 31 -27.20 -5.88 46.82
N GLY A 32 -27.47 -6.42 48.00
CA GLY A 32 -26.58 -7.25 48.79
C GLY A 32 -26.65 -8.75 48.52
N ILE A 33 -25.54 -9.38 48.87
CA ILE A 33 -25.36 -10.63 49.65
C ILE A 33 -26.06 -11.90 49.14
N GLY A 34 -25.21 -12.84 48.71
CA GLY A 34 -25.46 -14.28 48.77
C GLY A 34 -24.12 -15.02 48.82
N GLY A 35 -23.75 -15.54 49.99
CA GLY A 35 -22.52 -16.29 50.19
C GLY A 35 -22.63 -17.74 49.76
N SER A 36 -21.49 -18.34 49.40
CA SER A 36 -21.20 -19.77 49.53
C SER A 36 -19.69 -19.95 49.58
N ALA A 37 -19.21 -20.57 50.67
CA ALA A 37 -17.85 -21.04 50.82
C ALA A 37 -17.60 -22.27 49.93
N TYR A 38 -16.35 -22.55 49.54
CA TYR A 38 -15.62 -23.78 49.87
C TYR A 38 -14.22 -23.80 49.21
N ALA A 39 -13.27 -24.30 50.00
CA ALA A 39 -12.03 -24.98 49.66
C ALA A 39 -10.84 -24.19 49.05
N GLN A 40 -9.86 -23.94 49.92
CA GLN A 40 -8.46 -23.73 49.54
C GLN A 40 -7.80 -25.09 49.26
N THR A 41 -7.13 -25.22 48.11
CA THR A 41 -6.16 -26.29 47.87
C THR A 41 -4.82 -25.66 47.54
N GLN A 42 -3.89 -25.70 48.49
CA GLN A 42 -2.48 -25.36 48.27
C GLN A 42 -1.80 -26.50 47.49
N LEU A 43 -1.08 -26.16 46.42
CA LEU A 43 -0.17 -27.06 45.74
C LEU A 43 1.27 -26.76 46.19
N ILE A 44 1.91 -27.79 46.74
CA ILE A 44 3.33 -27.82 47.15
C ILE A 44 4.18 -28.18 45.93
N PRO A 45 5.33 -27.53 45.66
CA PRO A 45 6.23 -27.95 44.59
C PRO A 45 7.07 -29.17 45.03
N GLN A 46 7.07 -30.24 44.22
CA GLN A 46 7.96 -31.38 44.40
C GLN A 46 9.27 -31.20 43.61
N GLN A 47 10.38 -31.53 44.28
CA GLN A 47 11.75 -31.52 43.78
C GLN A 47 12.12 -32.94 43.26
N PRO A 48 12.80 -33.11 42.11
CA PRO A 48 13.16 -34.43 41.62
C PRO A 48 14.46 -34.96 42.25
N ALA A 49 14.43 -36.23 42.69
CA ALA A 49 15.57 -37.01 43.15
C ALA A 49 16.02 -38.03 42.06
N PRO A 50 17.30 -38.45 42.05
CA PRO A 50 17.93 -39.14 40.92
C PRO A 50 17.69 -40.66 40.93
N SER A 51 17.69 -41.29 39.76
CA SER A 51 17.62 -42.75 39.59
C SER A 51 19.01 -43.40 39.56
N PRO A 52 19.16 -44.67 40.01
CA PRO A 52 20.46 -45.26 40.30
C PRO A 52 21.06 -46.08 39.14
N SER A 53 22.38 -46.13 39.13
CA SER A 53 23.23 -47.00 38.31
C SER A 53 23.14 -48.46 38.75
N VAL A 54 23.13 -49.40 37.79
CA VAL A 54 23.44 -50.81 38.02
C VAL A 54 24.56 -51.22 37.08
N THR A 55 25.61 -51.79 37.67
CA THR A 55 26.81 -52.35 37.03
C THR A 55 26.89 -53.82 37.41
N GLU A 56 27.06 -54.74 36.45
CA GLU A 56 27.71 -56.05 36.68
C GLU A 56 28.15 -56.73 35.36
N SER A 57 29.46 -56.60 35.05
CA SER A 57 30.52 -57.63 34.90
C SER A 57 30.42 -58.90 33.99
N PRO A 58 31.58 -59.48 33.56
CA PRO A 58 31.85 -59.96 32.19
C PRO A 58 32.19 -61.46 32.02
N VAL A 59 32.12 -62.02 30.79
CA VAL A 59 32.88 -63.22 30.32
C VAL A 59 33.04 -63.20 28.77
N PRO A 60 34.16 -63.67 28.15
CA PRO A 60 34.58 -63.31 26.79
C PRO A 60 34.28 -64.40 25.74
N SER A 61 34.31 -64.06 24.44
CA SER A 61 35.06 -64.80 23.40
C SER A 61 34.82 -64.23 22.00
N THR A 62 35.93 -64.09 21.30
CA THR A 62 36.17 -63.65 19.92
C THR A 62 35.46 -64.53 18.90
N ILE A 63 34.68 -63.93 18.00
CA ILE A 63 34.47 -64.43 16.62
C ILE A 63 34.43 -63.22 15.70
N GLU A 64 35.46 -63.05 14.87
CA GLU A 64 35.39 -62.19 13.68
C GLU A 64 34.51 -62.86 12.61
N SER A 65 33.48 -62.16 12.16
CA SER A 65 33.05 -62.13 10.75
C SER A 65 31.94 -61.08 10.56
N ASN A 66 32.23 -60.07 9.74
CA ASN A 66 31.31 -59.06 9.21
C ASN A 66 30.00 -59.69 8.67
N PRO A 67 28.81 -59.05 8.74
CA PRO A 67 28.55 -57.74 8.12
C PRO A 67 27.43 -56.87 8.76
N ILE A 68 27.11 -55.76 8.07
CA ILE A 68 26.00 -54.78 8.25
C ILE A 68 26.40 -53.55 9.08
N SER A 69 26.82 -52.50 8.36
CA SER A 69 26.87 -51.13 8.89
C SER A 69 25.45 -50.66 9.14
N SER A 70 25.00 -50.82 10.38
CA SER A 70 23.74 -50.28 10.89
C SER A 70 23.86 -48.77 11.03
N GLY A 71 22.93 -48.07 10.35
CA GLY A 71 22.47 -46.71 10.60
C GLY A 71 23.29 -45.88 11.56
N GLY A 72 24.29 -45.17 11.02
CA GLY A 72 24.67 -43.90 11.60
C GLY A 72 23.45 -42.99 11.52
N ILE A 73 22.86 -42.67 12.68
CA ILE A 73 22.00 -41.50 12.77
C ILE A 73 22.90 -40.33 12.41
N GLN A 74 22.78 -39.88 11.16
CA GLN A 74 23.32 -38.61 10.73
C GLN A 74 22.48 -37.58 11.46
N VAL A 75 23.00 -37.14 12.61
CA VAL A 75 22.49 -35.93 13.26
C VAL A 75 22.89 -34.81 12.32
N ASP A 76 21.99 -34.45 11.41
CA ASP A 76 22.01 -33.12 10.82
C ASP A 76 21.99 -32.17 12.02
N SER A 77 23.14 -31.57 12.29
CA SER A 77 23.22 -30.42 13.17
C SER A 77 22.14 -29.46 12.70
N LEU A 78 21.12 -29.24 13.53
CA LEU A 78 20.11 -28.20 13.30
C LEU A 78 20.88 -26.93 12.96
N GLY A 79 20.93 -26.61 11.67
CA GLY A 79 21.67 -25.47 11.16
C GLY A 79 21.18 -24.23 11.89
N GLY A 80 22.09 -23.27 12.11
CA GLY A 80 21.70 -21.97 12.65
C GLY A 80 20.47 -21.44 11.93
N LEU A 81 19.58 -20.77 12.67
CA LEU A 81 18.35 -20.19 12.14
C LEU A 81 18.64 -19.42 10.84
N ASP A 82 18.10 -19.86 9.71
CA ASP A 82 18.25 -19.14 8.44
C ASP A 82 17.40 -17.87 8.50
N LEU A 83 18.07 -16.74 8.77
CA LEU A 83 17.44 -15.44 8.94
C LEU A 83 16.71 -14.98 7.67
N ASP A 84 17.13 -15.45 6.49
CA ASP A 84 16.50 -15.07 5.22
C ASP A 84 15.09 -15.67 5.09
N SER A 85 14.76 -16.70 5.89
CA SER A 85 13.43 -17.33 5.91
C SER A 85 12.38 -16.60 6.75
N ILE A 86 12.82 -15.66 7.59
CA ILE A 86 11.95 -14.90 8.48
C ILE A 86 10.96 -14.07 7.64
N GLY A 87 9.69 -14.09 8.04
CA GLY A 87 8.62 -13.31 7.43
C GLY A 87 7.45 -13.14 8.41
N THR A 88 6.53 -12.24 8.06
CA THR A 88 5.31 -11.98 8.83
C THR A 88 4.07 -12.56 8.18
N LEU A 89 4.10 -12.84 6.87
CA LEU A 89 2.98 -13.39 6.11
C LEU A 89 3.14 -14.89 5.85
N SER A 90 2.14 -15.65 6.32
CA SER A 90 1.89 -17.04 5.93
C SER A 90 0.89 -17.11 4.75
N PRO A 91 0.74 -18.25 4.04
CA PRO A 91 -0.23 -18.39 2.96
C PRO A 91 -1.65 -17.96 3.32
N GLY A 92 -2.13 -18.33 4.51
CA GLY A 92 -3.47 -17.95 4.99
C GLY A 92 -3.64 -16.45 5.29
N GLN A 93 -2.55 -15.69 5.30
CA GLN A 93 -2.51 -14.24 5.50
C GLN A 93 -2.10 -13.49 4.22
N GLY A 94 -2.15 -14.16 3.06
CA GLY A 94 -1.77 -13.60 1.76
C GLY A 94 -0.28 -13.74 1.41
N GLY A 95 0.50 -14.48 2.21
CA GLY A 95 1.88 -14.83 1.86
C GLY A 95 1.96 -15.74 0.63
N LEU A 96 3.10 -15.74 -0.05
CA LEU A 96 3.32 -16.47 -1.31
C LEU A 96 3.75 -17.94 -1.11
N GLY A 97 3.87 -18.38 0.14
CA GLY A 97 4.23 -19.75 0.51
C GLY A 97 5.71 -19.97 0.74
N TYR A 98 6.03 -21.03 1.49
CA TYR A 98 7.41 -21.34 1.84
C TYR A 98 8.26 -21.65 0.60
N ASP A 99 7.68 -22.31 -0.40
CA ASP A 99 8.38 -22.70 -1.63
C ASP A 99 8.34 -21.63 -2.74
N MET A 100 8.03 -20.36 -2.41
CA MET A 100 7.83 -19.31 -3.42
C MET A 100 9.04 -19.08 -4.34
N TRP A 101 10.26 -19.36 -3.85
CA TRP A 101 11.53 -19.25 -4.60
C TRP A 101 12.00 -20.57 -5.22
N ARG A 102 11.14 -21.58 -5.29
CA ARG A 102 11.47 -22.88 -5.86
C ARG A 102 12.03 -22.69 -7.28
N GLN A 103 13.22 -23.26 -7.53
CA GLN A 103 13.96 -23.18 -8.79
C GLN A 103 14.49 -21.78 -9.16
N SER A 104 14.42 -20.78 -8.28
CA SER A 104 15.04 -19.47 -8.50
C SER A 104 16.47 -19.42 -7.97
N SER A 105 17.39 -18.79 -8.72
CA SER A 105 18.78 -18.54 -8.28
C SER A 105 18.82 -17.43 -7.23
N LEU A 106 19.60 -17.64 -6.17
CA LEU A 106 19.81 -16.65 -5.11
C LEU A 106 20.41 -15.33 -5.64
N GLN A 107 21.40 -15.42 -6.52
CA GLN A 107 22.09 -14.25 -7.07
C GLN A 107 21.16 -13.42 -7.97
N ASP A 108 20.35 -14.09 -8.79
CA ASP A 108 19.41 -13.43 -9.69
C ASP A 108 18.29 -12.75 -8.89
N VAL A 109 17.72 -13.46 -7.90
CA VAL A 109 16.71 -12.88 -7.00
C VAL A 109 17.24 -11.65 -6.27
N PHE A 110 18.45 -11.70 -5.72
CA PHE A 110 19.07 -10.55 -5.05
C PHE A 110 19.23 -9.36 -6.02
N SER A 111 19.71 -9.62 -7.23
CA SER A 111 19.94 -8.59 -8.25
C SER A 111 18.63 -7.97 -8.74
N LEU A 112 17.55 -8.75 -8.84
CA LEU A 112 16.23 -8.29 -9.25
C LEU A 112 15.53 -7.50 -8.13
N ILE A 113 15.59 -7.96 -6.87
CA ILE A 113 14.99 -7.20 -5.75
C ILE A 113 15.64 -5.82 -5.64
N THR A 114 16.95 -5.70 -5.89
CA THR A 114 17.66 -4.41 -5.88
C THR A 114 17.03 -3.41 -6.87
N GLN A 115 16.50 -3.89 -8.00
CA GLN A 115 15.88 -3.09 -9.05
C GLN A 115 14.39 -2.77 -8.78
N MET A 116 13.82 -3.22 -7.66
CA MET A 116 12.44 -2.89 -7.34
C MET A 116 12.25 -1.37 -7.20
N PRO A 117 11.20 -0.80 -7.82
CA PRO A 117 10.74 0.56 -7.58
C PRO A 117 10.51 0.90 -6.11
N VAL A 118 10.61 2.18 -5.76
CA VAL A 118 10.36 2.68 -4.40
C VAL A 118 8.89 3.07 -4.18
N SER A 119 8.10 3.12 -5.25
CA SER A 119 6.66 3.33 -5.22
C SER A 119 6.00 2.68 -6.43
N TYR A 120 4.69 2.47 -6.38
CA TYR A 120 3.92 1.95 -7.50
C TYR A 120 2.62 2.73 -7.64
N ASN A 121 2.31 3.24 -8.83
CA ASN A 121 0.99 3.78 -9.16
C ASN A 121 0.02 2.67 -9.56
N SER A 122 -0.08 1.66 -8.69
CA SER A 122 -0.98 0.51 -8.84
C SER A 122 -1.24 -0.11 -7.47
N ALA A 123 -2.51 -0.29 -7.13
CA ALA A 123 -2.88 -0.95 -5.89
C ALA A 123 -2.44 -2.42 -5.89
N VAL A 124 -2.57 -3.09 -7.05
CA VAL A 124 -2.11 -4.48 -7.22
C VAL A 124 -0.59 -4.56 -7.07
N GLY A 125 0.15 -3.64 -7.71
CA GLY A 125 1.60 -3.54 -7.59
C GLY A 125 2.07 -3.36 -6.14
N ASN A 126 1.51 -2.38 -5.41
CA ASN A 126 1.84 -2.15 -4.00
C ASN A 126 1.53 -3.36 -3.12
N ASN A 127 0.39 -4.02 -3.32
CA ASN A 127 0.01 -5.21 -2.57
C ASN A 127 0.98 -6.38 -2.82
N LEU A 128 1.32 -6.63 -4.09
CA LEU A 128 2.26 -7.68 -4.48
C LEU A 128 3.68 -7.40 -3.97
N ALA A 129 4.15 -6.16 -4.02
CA ALA A 129 5.46 -5.77 -3.49
C ALA A 129 5.56 -6.05 -1.98
N LYS A 130 4.56 -5.63 -1.20
CA LYS A 130 4.49 -5.95 0.24
C LYS A 130 4.44 -7.45 0.50
N ARG A 131 3.60 -8.20 -0.22
CA ARG A 131 3.49 -9.66 -0.07
C ARG A 131 4.79 -10.37 -0.38
N LEU A 132 5.48 -9.98 -1.45
CA LEU A 132 6.79 -10.52 -1.82
C LEU A 132 7.81 -10.31 -0.70
N LEU A 133 7.90 -9.09 -0.16
CA LEU A 133 8.89 -8.71 0.85
C LEU A 133 8.58 -9.23 2.25
N LEU A 134 7.33 -9.54 2.57
CA LEU A 134 6.90 -9.96 3.93
C LEU A 134 6.61 -11.46 4.07
N SER A 135 6.54 -12.21 2.97
CA SER A 135 6.32 -13.66 3.00
C SER A 135 7.41 -14.41 3.77
N SER A 136 7.00 -15.39 4.57
CA SER A 136 7.92 -16.40 5.11
C SER A 136 8.23 -17.42 4.01
N ALA A 137 9.52 -17.57 3.67
CA ALA A 137 9.95 -18.32 2.50
C ALA A 137 11.23 -19.11 2.78
N GLY A 138 11.37 -20.29 2.21
CA GLY A 138 12.68 -20.93 2.09
C GLY A 138 13.61 -20.07 1.24
N ARG A 139 14.90 -20.11 1.55
CA ARG A 139 15.92 -19.42 0.77
C ARG A 139 15.91 -19.93 -0.69
N PRO A 140 16.13 -19.04 -1.69
CA PRO A 140 16.35 -19.46 -3.08
C PRO A 140 17.49 -20.47 -3.22
N LEU A 141 17.61 -21.10 -4.40
CA LEU A 141 18.70 -22.03 -4.67
C LEU A 141 20.05 -21.32 -4.58
N ASP A 142 20.93 -21.83 -3.71
CA ASP A 142 22.29 -21.33 -3.53
C ASP A 142 23.24 -21.90 -4.61
N ASP A 143 22.88 -21.68 -5.87
CA ASP A 143 23.66 -22.11 -7.04
C ASP A 143 24.93 -21.24 -7.21
N LYS A 144 24.84 -19.98 -6.79
CA LYS A 144 25.94 -19.03 -6.67
C LYS A 144 25.80 -18.29 -5.35
N PRO A 145 26.76 -18.44 -4.42
CA PRO A 145 26.69 -17.76 -3.14
C PRO A 145 26.78 -16.26 -3.34
N LEU A 146 25.99 -15.54 -2.54
CA LEU A 146 26.10 -14.10 -2.43
C LEU A 146 27.48 -13.69 -1.93
N GLN A 147 27.90 -12.47 -2.27
CA GLN A 147 29.11 -11.91 -1.68
C GLN A 147 28.93 -11.79 -0.16
N SER A 148 30.02 -11.90 0.61
CA SER A 148 29.96 -12.00 2.08
C SER A 148 29.26 -10.83 2.79
N ALA A 149 29.15 -9.66 2.15
CA ALA A 149 28.44 -8.49 2.68
C ALA A 149 26.95 -8.44 2.29
N GLN A 150 26.50 -9.27 1.33
CA GLN A 150 25.14 -9.27 0.81
C GLN A 150 24.26 -10.21 1.62
N SER A 151 23.03 -9.76 1.91
CA SER A 151 22.02 -10.55 2.62
C SER A 151 20.64 -10.25 2.04
N LEU A 152 19.88 -11.30 1.76
CA LEU A 152 18.52 -11.18 1.23
C LEU A 152 17.60 -10.52 2.27
N LEU A 153 17.73 -10.89 3.55
CA LEU A 153 17.02 -10.21 4.63
C LEU A 153 17.34 -8.72 4.69
N SER A 154 18.62 -8.31 4.65
CA SER A 154 18.98 -6.88 4.63
C SER A 154 18.29 -6.13 3.50
N LEU A 155 18.27 -6.73 2.30
CA LEU A 155 17.66 -6.12 1.12
C LEU A 155 16.13 -6.04 1.24
N ARG A 156 15.48 -7.04 1.85
CA ARG A 156 14.03 -6.99 2.13
C ARG A 156 13.69 -5.86 3.11
N LEU A 157 14.48 -5.69 4.16
CA LEU A 157 14.32 -4.62 5.15
C LEU A 157 14.48 -3.24 4.52
N GLU A 158 15.49 -3.09 3.64
CA GLU A 158 15.71 -1.89 2.84
C GLU A 158 14.51 -1.55 1.96
N LYS A 159 14.03 -2.50 1.14
CA LYS A 159 12.89 -2.26 0.25
C LYS A 159 11.60 -1.94 1.01
N LEU A 160 11.38 -2.52 2.19
CA LEU A 160 10.26 -2.15 3.05
C LEU A 160 10.39 -0.73 3.61
N ALA A 161 11.60 -0.29 3.95
CA ALA A 161 11.86 1.09 4.39
C ALA A 161 11.67 2.09 3.23
N GLU A 162 12.10 1.76 2.02
CA GLU A 162 11.90 2.58 0.81
C GLU A 162 10.42 2.76 0.48
N LEU A 163 9.61 1.69 0.62
CA LEU A 163 8.15 1.72 0.49
C LEU A 163 7.46 2.45 1.66
N GLY A 164 8.21 2.89 2.68
CA GLY A 164 7.66 3.53 3.87
C GLY A 164 6.81 2.63 4.76
N ALA A 165 6.94 1.31 4.63
CA ALA A 165 6.15 0.30 5.35
C ALA A 165 6.68 0.07 6.77
N TYR A 166 6.87 1.14 7.55
CA TYR A 166 7.57 1.07 8.84
C TYR A 166 6.85 0.24 9.92
N THR A 167 5.52 0.13 9.85
CA THR A 167 4.78 -0.77 10.76
C THR A 167 5.08 -2.24 10.41
N ASP A 168 5.09 -2.59 9.13
CA ASP A 168 5.46 -3.93 8.67
C ASP A 168 6.92 -4.26 8.97
N LEU A 169 7.79 -3.25 8.83
CA LEU A 169 9.21 -3.35 9.14
C LEU A 169 9.46 -3.61 10.63
N ASP A 170 8.81 -2.87 11.53
CA ASP A 170 8.88 -3.12 12.98
C ASP A 170 8.35 -4.52 13.34
N ASN A 171 7.22 -4.93 12.76
CA ASN A 171 6.67 -6.29 12.96
C ASN A 171 7.63 -7.40 12.50
N LEU A 172 8.38 -7.17 11.41
CA LEU A 172 9.40 -8.09 10.94
C LEU A 172 10.62 -8.11 11.88
N PHE A 173 11.07 -6.93 12.32
CA PHE A 173 12.19 -6.79 13.26
C PHE A 173 11.94 -7.42 14.63
N GLN A 174 10.68 -7.54 15.08
CA GLN A 174 10.33 -8.28 16.28
C GLN A 174 10.62 -9.79 16.19
N ARG A 175 10.79 -10.32 14.97
CA ARG A 175 11.13 -11.74 14.72
C ARG A 175 12.63 -11.96 14.51
N ILE A 176 13.41 -10.88 14.35
CA ILE A 176 14.85 -10.92 14.07
C ILE A 176 15.62 -10.62 15.36
N PRO A 177 16.52 -11.51 15.82
CA PRO A 177 17.35 -11.24 17.00
C PRO A 177 18.16 -9.95 16.86
N THR A 178 18.08 -9.03 17.82
CA THR A 178 18.80 -7.73 17.76
C THR A 178 20.32 -7.85 17.68
N ARG A 179 20.89 -8.97 18.14
CA ARG A 179 22.34 -9.23 18.08
C ARG A 179 22.87 -9.50 16.67
N SER A 180 22.01 -9.74 15.69
CA SER A 180 22.42 -9.99 14.29
C SER A 180 22.47 -8.73 13.44
N ASP A 181 22.06 -7.58 13.97
CA ASP A 181 21.96 -6.35 13.19
C ASP A 181 23.36 -5.84 12.77
N ASN A 182 23.54 -5.62 11.47
CA ASN A 182 24.61 -4.76 10.97
C ASN A 182 24.22 -3.27 11.09
N GLU A 183 25.13 -2.34 10.77
CA GLU A 183 24.87 -0.90 10.91
C GLU A 183 23.62 -0.44 10.13
N GLN A 184 23.46 -0.89 8.88
CA GLN A 184 22.30 -0.52 8.07
C GLN A 184 20.99 -1.09 8.61
N GLN A 185 20.99 -2.35 9.07
CA GLN A 185 19.83 -2.97 9.72
C GLN A 185 19.46 -2.24 11.01
N ALA A 186 20.44 -1.85 11.82
CA ALA A 186 20.21 -1.07 13.03
C ALA A 186 19.59 0.30 12.72
N ARG A 187 19.96 0.93 11.60
CA ARG A 187 19.35 2.18 11.12
C ARG A 187 17.88 1.96 10.75
N TYR A 188 17.57 0.96 9.92
CA TYR A 188 16.19 0.63 9.58
C TYR A 188 15.34 0.24 10.80
N ARG A 189 15.93 -0.46 11.79
CA ARG A 189 15.27 -0.76 13.05
C ARG A 189 14.96 0.52 13.81
N SER A 190 15.94 1.40 13.97
CA SER A 190 15.77 2.70 14.63
C SER A 190 14.68 3.54 13.95
N ASP A 191 14.70 3.64 12.62
CA ASP A 191 13.71 4.35 11.82
C ASP A 191 12.30 3.76 11.99
N SER A 192 12.16 2.42 11.97
CA SER A 192 10.86 1.76 12.23
C SER A 192 10.32 2.04 13.63
N LEU A 193 11.19 2.09 14.64
CA LEU A 193 10.82 2.38 16.02
C LEU A 193 10.43 3.84 16.19
N LEU A 194 11.14 4.78 15.55
CA LEU A 194 10.78 6.20 15.53
C LEU A 194 9.41 6.42 14.87
N MET A 195 9.16 5.78 13.72
CA MET A 195 7.90 5.93 12.99
C MET A 195 6.71 5.27 13.68
N THR A 196 6.94 4.23 14.49
CA THR A 196 5.90 3.57 15.28
C THR A 196 5.76 4.15 16.70
N GLY A 197 6.48 5.23 17.01
CA GLY A 197 6.41 5.93 18.31
C GLY A 197 7.11 5.21 19.48
N LYS A 198 7.84 4.13 19.21
CA LYS A 198 8.67 3.39 20.19
C LYS A 198 10.01 4.10 20.43
N ASN A 199 9.93 5.39 20.74
CA ASN A 199 11.08 6.32 20.81
C ASN A 199 12.17 5.89 21.80
N GLY A 200 11.76 5.30 22.95
CA GLY A 200 12.70 4.80 23.95
C GLY A 200 13.54 3.62 23.44
N ASP A 201 12.92 2.71 22.70
CA ASP A 201 13.59 1.55 22.11
C ASP A 201 14.50 1.98 20.95
N ALA A 202 14.07 2.95 20.14
CA ALA A 202 14.93 3.57 19.12
C ALA A 202 16.21 4.13 19.75
N CYS A 203 16.10 4.84 20.88
CA CYS A 203 17.25 5.35 21.61
C CYS A 203 18.11 4.28 22.29
N GLN A 204 17.62 3.06 22.48
CA GLN A 204 18.48 1.93 22.90
C GLN A 204 19.34 1.46 21.73
N VAL A 205 18.74 1.30 20.53
CA VAL A 205 19.46 0.91 19.31
C VAL A 205 20.53 1.95 18.95
N ILE A 206 20.16 3.23 18.91
CA ILE A 206 21.06 4.35 18.60
C ILE A 206 22.25 4.41 19.55
N ARG A 207 22.03 4.30 20.86
CA ARG A 207 23.14 4.27 21.85
C ARG A 207 24.02 3.03 21.71
N GLY A 208 23.45 1.91 21.31
CA GLY A 208 24.21 0.69 21.03
C GLY A 208 25.19 0.89 19.88
N MET A 209 24.80 1.66 18.86
CA MET A 209 25.62 1.90 17.67
C MET A 209 26.50 3.15 17.76
N SER A 210 26.26 4.06 18.70
CA SER A 210 26.98 5.35 18.80
C SER A 210 28.49 5.22 19.00
N ALA A 211 28.99 4.08 19.47
CA ALA A 211 30.42 3.83 19.66
C ALA A 211 31.11 3.20 18.43
N THR A 212 30.36 2.55 17.55
CA THR A 212 30.90 1.71 16.46
C THR A 212 30.42 2.10 15.07
N GLY A 213 29.28 2.79 14.98
CA GLY A 213 28.71 3.29 13.75
C GLY A 213 29.56 4.40 13.14
N LYS A 214 29.62 4.42 11.82
CA LYS A 214 30.41 5.37 11.03
C LYS A 214 29.52 6.46 10.41
N ASP A 215 28.24 6.18 10.21
CA ASP A 215 27.29 7.10 9.59
C ASP A 215 26.92 8.26 10.53
N SER A 216 26.84 9.48 9.98
CA SER A 216 26.42 10.70 10.69
C SER A 216 25.01 10.58 11.30
N TYR A 217 24.19 9.63 10.83
CA TYR A 217 22.91 9.21 11.40
C TYR A 217 22.99 8.95 12.91
N TRP A 218 24.04 8.29 13.40
CA TRP A 218 24.12 7.94 14.83
C TRP A 218 24.35 9.15 15.72
N ILE A 219 25.10 10.15 15.23
CA ILE A 219 25.29 11.41 15.94
C ILE A 219 23.97 12.19 15.98
N ARG A 220 23.26 12.27 14.85
CA ARG A 220 21.91 12.85 14.77
C ARG A 220 20.92 12.13 15.69
N GLY A 221 20.96 10.81 15.73
CA GLY A 221 20.16 9.97 16.62
C GLY A 221 20.46 10.28 18.10
N MET A 222 21.73 10.46 18.47
CA MET A 222 22.11 10.84 19.83
C MET A 222 21.59 12.22 20.21
N VAL A 223 21.66 13.21 19.30
CA VAL A 223 21.03 14.53 19.49
C VAL A 223 19.54 14.38 19.78
N TYR A 224 18.81 13.62 18.97
CA TYR A 224 17.39 13.32 19.21
C TYR A 224 17.17 12.66 20.59
N CYS A 225 17.98 11.68 20.96
CA CYS A 225 17.85 10.98 22.24
C CYS A 225 18.15 11.87 23.45
N HIS A 226 19.07 12.84 23.33
CA HIS A 226 19.30 13.84 24.37
C HIS A 226 18.10 14.77 24.52
N PHE A 227 17.48 15.23 23.41
CA PHE A 227 16.23 16.00 23.49
C PHE A 227 15.09 15.20 24.12
N LEU A 228 14.93 13.92 23.75
CA LEU A 228 13.93 13.03 24.35
C LEU A 228 14.11 12.90 25.88
N GLN A 229 15.37 12.90 26.35
CA GLN A 229 15.73 12.87 27.77
C GLN A 229 15.77 14.26 28.43
N LYS A 230 15.39 15.33 27.72
CA LYS A 230 15.43 16.73 28.18
C LYS A 230 16.85 17.23 28.53
N GLN A 231 17.88 16.62 27.96
CA GLN A 231 19.29 17.01 28.11
C GLN A 231 19.67 18.03 27.03
N VAL A 232 19.05 19.21 27.06
CA VAL A 232 19.16 20.23 26.00
C VAL A 232 20.61 20.67 25.76
N ASP A 233 21.37 20.94 26.82
CA ASP A 233 22.77 21.39 26.69
C ASP A 233 23.66 20.34 26.01
N GLN A 234 23.44 19.05 26.29
CA GLN A 234 24.18 17.95 25.65
C GLN A 234 23.80 17.83 24.17
N ALA A 235 22.50 17.94 23.86
CA ALA A 235 22.01 17.90 22.50
C ALA A 235 22.60 19.03 21.65
N LEU A 236 22.64 20.26 22.19
CA LEU A 236 23.21 21.42 21.49
C LEU A 236 24.73 21.28 21.28
N LEU A 237 25.47 20.81 22.27
CA LEU A 237 26.90 20.54 22.12
C LEU A 237 27.17 19.50 21.02
N SER A 238 26.40 18.41 20.99
CA SER A 238 26.52 17.40 19.93
C SER A 238 26.13 17.93 18.55
N LEU A 239 25.13 18.82 18.49
CA LEU A 239 24.73 19.49 17.25
C LEU A 239 25.82 20.44 16.73
N ASP A 240 26.45 21.21 17.62
CA ASP A 240 27.56 22.11 17.26
C ASP A 240 28.77 21.31 16.76
N LEU A 241 29.10 20.19 17.42
CA LEU A 241 30.16 19.28 16.95
C LEU A 241 29.86 18.71 15.56
N LEU A 242 28.61 18.31 15.31
CA LEU A 242 28.18 17.81 13.99
C LEU A 242 28.40 18.89 12.91
N ARG A 243 28.05 20.15 13.19
CA ARG A 243 28.28 21.28 12.28
C ARG A 243 29.75 21.54 11.99
N GLU A 244 30.61 21.44 13.01
CA GLU A 244 32.06 21.64 12.85
C GLU A 244 32.70 20.57 11.96
N THR A 245 32.20 19.33 12.00
CA THR A 245 32.73 18.26 11.12
C THR A 245 32.39 18.47 9.64
N GLY A 246 31.30 19.17 9.33
CA GLY A 246 30.93 19.58 7.97
C GLY A 246 30.54 18.44 7.00
N GLU A 247 30.65 17.18 7.41
CA GLU A 247 30.19 16.03 6.63
C GLU A 247 28.66 15.90 6.72
N ASP A 248 28.02 15.65 5.57
CA ASP A 248 26.56 15.44 5.43
C ASP A 248 25.68 16.54 6.06
N ALA A 249 25.90 17.81 5.68
CA ALA A 249 25.07 18.92 6.16
C ALA A 249 23.57 18.68 5.92
N ASP A 250 22.76 18.81 6.97
CA ASP A 250 21.31 18.59 6.94
C ASP A 250 20.58 19.77 7.59
N PRO A 251 20.25 20.81 6.79
CA PRO A 251 19.61 22.02 7.31
C PRO A 251 18.27 21.75 8.00
N LEU A 252 17.50 20.77 7.51
CA LEU A 252 16.20 20.45 8.09
C LEU A 252 16.38 19.84 9.48
N PHE A 253 17.32 18.90 9.61
CA PHE A 253 17.66 18.33 10.91
C PHE A 253 18.11 19.41 11.90
N GLU A 254 18.98 20.33 11.49
CA GLU A 254 19.46 21.42 12.34
C GLU A 254 18.34 22.35 12.80
N GLU A 255 17.45 22.77 11.90
CA GLU A 255 16.30 23.62 12.23
C GLU A 255 15.35 22.93 13.22
N LEU A 256 15.07 21.63 13.01
CA LEU A 256 14.22 20.84 13.89
C LEU A 256 14.87 20.58 15.25
N ALA A 257 16.19 20.35 15.29
CA ALA A 257 16.95 20.20 16.53
C ALA A 257 16.95 21.51 17.34
N LEU A 258 17.14 22.65 16.67
CA LEU A 258 17.02 23.94 17.34
C LEU A 258 15.58 24.21 17.83
N ALA A 259 14.55 23.84 17.07
CA ALA A 259 13.17 23.91 17.53
C ALA A 259 12.94 23.04 18.78
N ALA A 260 13.51 21.83 18.81
CA ALA A 260 13.44 20.92 19.96
C ALA A 260 14.15 21.47 21.22
N SER A 261 15.09 22.39 21.08
CA SER A 261 15.69 23.12 22.22
C SER A 261 14.76 24.16 22.85
N GLY A 262 13.60 24.44 22.23
CA GLY A 262 12.64 25.46 22.65
C GLY A 262 12.77 26.78 21.89
N ALA A 263 13.64 26.85 20.87
CA ALA A 263 13.73 28.02 20.01
C ALA A 263 12.48 28.13 19.12
N ASN A 264 11.90 29.32 19.04
CA ASN A 264 10.79 29.57 18.13
C ASN A 264 11.33 29.82 16.71
N ILE A 265 11.45 28.75 15.94
CA ILE A 265 11.99 28.77 14.58
C ILE A 265 10.90 28.36 13.61
N LYS A 266 10.76 29.13 12.53
CA LYS A 266 9.96 28.71 11.38
C LYS A 266 10.80 27.74 10.55
N ILE A 267 10.39 26.48 10.51
CA ILE A 267 11.04 25.46 9.67
C ILE A 267 10.97 25.90 8.22
N SER A 268 12.12 25.95 7.56
CA SER A 268 12.24 26.30 6.15
C SER A 268 11.88 25.11 5.26
N GLY A 269 11.71 25.37 3.97
CA GLY A 269 11.53 24.32 2.95
C GLY A 269 12.83 23.63 2.52
N LYS A 270 13.96 23.86 3.19
CA LYS A 270 15.26 23.33 2.77
C LYS A 270 15.51 21.98 3.44
N SER A 271 15.93 20.99 2.66
CA SER A 271 16.34 19.67 3.15
C SER A 271 17.59 19.18 2.40
N ALA A 272 18.21 18.12 2.90
CA ALA A 272 19.27 17.39 2.21
C ALA A 272 18.75 16.49 1.05
N GLY A 273 17.53 16.73 0.56
CA GLY A 273 16.93 16.04 -0.59
C GLY A 273 15.81 15.07 -0.24
N ARG A 274 15.70 14.60 1.01
CA ARG A 274 14.57 13.80 1.50
C ARG A 274 14.24 14.13 2.95
N VAL A 275 12.97 13.97 3.32
CA VAL A 275 12.51 14.04 4.72
C VAL A 275 12.34 12.63 5.26
N GLU A 276 13.37 12.20 6.00
CA GLU A 276 13.48 10.87 6.62
C GLU A 276 12.83 10.78 8.03
N PRO A 277 12.62 9.56 8.56
CA PRO A 277 12.01 9.30 9.88
C PRO A 277 12.55 10.11 11.07
N ILE A 278 13.86 10.37 11.11
CA ILE A 278 14.45 11.16 12.20
C ILE A 278 13.99 12.62 12.20
N HIS A 279 13.71 13.20 11.02
CA HIS A 279 13.12 14.53 10.91
C HIS A 279 11.69 14.52 11.46
N TRP A 280 10.90 13.51 11.07
CA TRP A 280 9.55 13.35 11.60
C TRP A 280 9.56 13.22 13.13
N ALA A 281 10.47 12.41 13.69
CA ALA A 281 10.60 12.23 15.12
C ALA A 281 10.95 13.54 15.85
N LEU A 282 11.89 14.35 15.32
CA LEU A 282 12.23 15.66 15.88
C LEU A 282 11.09 16.69 15.75
N ALA A 283 10.39 16.70 14.61
CA ALA A 283 9.22 17.56 14.41
C ALA A 283 8.13 17.24 15.43
N ALA A 284 7.82 15.95 15.61
CA ALA A 284 6.87 15.48 16.62
C ALA A 284 7.32 15.83 18.05
N LEU A 285 8.62 15.67 18.36
CA LEU A 285 9.17 15.97 19.69
C LEU A 285 9.14 17.46 20.02
N SER A 286 9.42 18.33 19.05
CA SER A 286 9.42 19.79 19.20
C SER A 286 8.03 20.42 19.09
N GLY A 287 7.04 19.67 18.61
CA GLY A 287 5.73 20.20 18.25
C GLY A 287 5.75 21.05 16.97
N ALA A 288 6.89 21.10 16.26
CA ALA A 288 7.03 21.81 15.00
C ALA A 288 6.28 21.11 13.86
N GLN A 289 5.82 21.89 12.90
CA GLN A 289 5.25 21.39 11.65
C GLN A 289 6.30 21.49 10.54
N LEU A 290 6.39 20.45 9.72
CA LEU A 290 7.20 20.47 8.49
C LEU A 290 6.59 21.48 7.51
N SER A 291 7.42 22.22 6.77
CA SER A 291 6.95 23.15 5.71
C SER A 291 6.21 22.39 4.61
N GLU A 292 5.22 23.02 3.97
CA GLU A 292 4.53 22.50 2.77
C GLU A 292 5.48 22.36 1.57
N ASP A 293 6.54 23.18 1.51
CA ASP A 293 7.59 23.10 0.49
C ASP A 293 8.29 21.73 0.45
N LEU A 294 8.17 20.94 1.54
CA LEU A 294 8.78 19.63 1.68
C LEU A 294 7.89 18.48 1.19
N ASP A 295 6.64 18.74 0.78
CA ASP A 295 5.65 17.69 0.48
C ASP A 295 6.08 16.72 -0.61
N ASN A 296 6.88 17.16 -1.59
CA ASN A 296 7.42 16.29 -2.65
C ASN A 296 8.66 15.49 -2.22
N PHE A 297 9.24 15.83 -1.07
CA PHE A 297 10.47 15.21 -0.55
C PHE A 297 10.20 14.28 0.65
N LEU A 298 8.94 14.16 1.07
CA LEU A 298 8.55 13.25 2.15
C LEU A 298 8.82 11.81 1.75
N ASN A 299 9.57 11.09 2.58
CA ASN A 299 9.59 9.63 2.54
C ASN A 299 8.13 9.11 2.63
N PRO A 300 7.76 8.02 1.91
CA PRO A 300 6.39 7.51 1.92
C PRO A 300 5.82 7.24 3.32
N GLY A 301 6.64 6.78 4.25
CA GLY A 301 6.23 6.55 5.64
C GLY A 301 6.02 7.85 6.42
N VAL A 302 6.83 8.89 6.15
CA VAL A 302 6.62 10.22 6.73
C VAL A 302 5.34 10.86 6.18
N ARG A 303 5.06 10.68 4.88
CA ARG A 303 3.77 11.09 4.28
C ARG A 303 2.60 10.42 4.99
N ASN A 304 2.69 9.11 5.24
CA ASN A 304 1.66 8.37 5.98
C ASN A 304 1.48 8.89 7.41
N ALA A 305 2.56 9.23 8.11
CA ALA A 305 2.48 9.79 9.45
C ALA A 305 1.89 11.22 9.47
N LEU A 306 2.16 12.03 8.44
CA LEU A 306 1.55 13.34 8.24
C LEU A 306 0.03 13.23 8.09
N ILE A 307 -0.45 12.29 7.28
CA ILE A 307 -1.89 12.03 7.05
C ILE A 307 -2.62 11.77 8.37
N GLN A 308 -2.00 11.04 9.29
CA GLN A 308 -2.59 10.66 10.59
C GLN A 308 -2.45 11.74 11.67
N SER A 309 -1.68 12.80 11.44
CA SER A 309 -1.36 13.79 12.47
C SER A 309 -2.32 14.97 12.44
N GLU A 310 -3.19 15.07 13.47
CA GLU A 310 -4.12 16.19 13.65
C GLU A 310 -3.44 17.55 13.88
N ASN A 311 -2.13 17.57 14.12
CA ASN A 311 -1.38 18.82 14.18
C ASN A 311 -1.31 19.50 12.81
N TYR A 312 -1.47 18.78 11.70
CA TYR A 312 -1.45 19.37 10.36
C TYR A 312 -2.87 19.78 9.90
N PRO A 313 -2.99 20.86 9.09
CA PRO A 313 -4.27 21.27 8.51
C PRO A 313 -4.94 20.12 7.73
N LEU A 314 -6.26 20.02 7.87
CA LEU A 314 -7.05 18.95 7.23
C LEU A 314 -6.79 18.87 5.72
N GLU A 315 -6.77 20.01 5.03
CA GLU A 315 -6.58 20.08 3.57
C GLU A 315 -5.26 19.45 3.11
N ARG A 316 -4.16 19.70 3.83
CA ARG A 316 -2.85 19.09 3.53
C ARG A 316 -2.86 17.59 3.79
N ARG A 317 -3.49 17.15 4.88
CA ARG A 317 -3.65 15.72 5.20
C ARG A 317 -4.45 15.00 4.12
N VAL A 318 -5.52 15.62 3.65
CA VAL A 318 -6.38 15.11 2.58
C VAL A 318 -5.61 15.03 1.26
N TYR A 319 -4.90 16.09 0.85
CA TYR A 319 -4.09 16.07 -0.37
C TYR A 319 -3.06 14.92 -0.38
N ALA A 320 -2.37 14.71 0.75
CA ALA A 320 -1.45 13.58 0.90
C ALA A 320 -2.16 12.22 0.86
N ALA A 321 -3.35 12.12 1.45
CA ALA A 321 -4.15 10.91 1.47
C ALA A 321 -4.74 10.55 0.09
N GLU A 322 -5.16 11.53 -0.71
CA GLU A 322 -5.66 11.32 -2.07
C GLU A 322 -4.61 10.60 -2.93
N ALA A 323 -3.35 11.04 -2.88
CA ALA A 323 -2.25 10.37 -3.60
C ALA A 323 -1.98 8.94 -3.09
N ALA A 324 -2.04 8.73 -1.78
CA ALA A 324 -1.79 7.43 -1.15
C ALA A 324 -2.92 6.42 -1.40
N VAL A 325 -4.18 6.86 -1.45
CA VAL A 325 -5.33 6.02 -1.80
C VAL A 325 -5.37 5.73 -3.30
N THR A 326 -5.00 6.69 -4.15
CA THR A 326 -4.91 6.50 -5.61
C THR A 326 -3.95 5.36 -5.96
N SER A 327 -2.76 5.37 -5.36
CA SER A 327 -1.74 4.33 -5.55
C SER A 327 -2.05 3.02 -4.80
N GLY A 328 -3.05 3.00 -3.91
CA GLY A 328 -3.40 1.82 -3.10
C GLY A 328 -2.44 1.54 -1.94
N VAL A 329 -1.66 2.53 -1.51
CA VAL A 329 -0.82 2.45 -0.30
C VAL A 329 -1.69 2.47 0.97
N LEU A 330 -2.78 3.23 0.95
CA LEU A 330 -3.77 3.32 2.03
C LEU A 330 -5.15 2.84 1.58
N SER A 331 -5.94 2.34 2.54
CA SER A 331 -7.36 2.01 2.31
C SER A 331 -8.17 3.28 2.03
N PRO A 332 -9.18 3.23 1.14
CA PRO A 332 -10.13 4.32 0.95
C PRO A 332 -10.79 4.81 2.25
N ASP A 333 -10.98 3.94 3.24
CA ASP A 333 -11.57 4.28 4.54
C ASP A 333 -10.86 5.44 5.23
N VAL A 334 -9.53 5.49 5.15
CA VAL A 334 -8.73 6.58 5.76
C VAL A 334 -9.09 7.93 5.14
N LEU A 335 -9.32 7.96 3.83
CA LEU A 335 -9.70 9.18 3.12
C LEU A 335 -11.17 9.53 3.35
N ILE A 336 -12.06 8.54 3.45
CA ILE A 336 -13.46 8.73 3.83
C ILE A 336 -13.55 9.40 5.20
N ASP A 337 -12.78 8.92 6.19
CA ASP A 337 -12.72 9.50 7.52
C ASP A 337 -12.20 10.96 7.48
N LEU A 338 -11.18 11.25 6.69
CA LEU A 338 -10.68 12.61 6.52
C LEU A 338 -11.70 13.53 5.85
N TYR A 339 -12.39 13.05 4.82
CA TYR A 339 -13.45 13.82 4.16
C TYR A 339 -14.61 14.14 5.09
N SER A 340 -14.90 13.30 6.08
CA SER A 340 -15.90 13.60 7.12
C SER A 340 -15.55 14.82 7.98
N GLY A 341 -14.28 15.23 8.01
CA GLY A 341 -13.81 16.41 8.74
C GLY A 341 -14.19 17.75 8.08
N TYR A 342 -14.64 17.75 6.83
CA TYR A 342 -15.15 18.96 6.19
C TYR A 342 -16.57 19.27 6.68
N ALA A 343 -16.80 20.54 7.02
CA ALA A 343 -18.12 21.04 7.38
C ALA A 343 -18.78 21.72 6.17
N PHE A 344 -20.04 21.33 5.93
CA PHE A 344 -20.89 21.87 4.87
C PHE A 344 -22.22 22.30 5.44
N GLU A 345 -22.75 23.42 4.94
CA GLU A 345 -24.11 23.84 5.28
C GLU A 345 -25.13 22.90 4.59
N PRO A 346 -26.34 22.71 5.16
CA PRO A 346 -27.37 21.86 4.56
C PRO A 346 -27.68 22.23 3.10
N GLU A 347 -27.66 23.52 2.77
CA GLU A 347 -27.89 23.99 1.40
C GLU A 347 -26.80 23.56 0.42
N GLU A 348 -25.55 23.39 0.89
CA GLU A 348 -24.46 22.87 0.06
C GLU A 348 -24.62 21.38 -0.21
N ILE A 349 -25.08 20.61 0.79
CA ILE A 349 -25.36 19.17 0.66
C ILE A 349 -26.51 18.94 -0.32
N ASP A 350 -27.60 19.71 -0.20
CA ASP A 350 -28.73 19.63 -1.12
C ASP A 350 -28.33 20.03 -2.55
N ALA A 351 -27.41 20.99 -2.69
CA ALA A 351 -26.90 21.41 -4.00
C ALA A 351 -26.08 20.34 -4.74
N ALA A 352 -25.64 19.27 -4.06
CA ALA A 352 -24.97 18.15 -4.71
C ALA A 352 -25.86 17.44 -5.75
N VAL A 353 -27.19 17.60 -5.65
CA VAL A 353 -28.17 17.09 -6.61
C VAL A 353 -28.52 18.19 -7.63
N GLY A 354 -27.65 18.40 -8.62
CA GLY A 354 -27.93 19.29 -9.76
C GLY A 354 -28.02 20.79 -9.43
N GLY A 355 -27.54 21.21 -8.26
CA GLY A 355 -27.45 22.60 -7.85
C GLY A 355 -26.12 23.26 -8.24
N GLN A 356 -25.99 24.56 -7.93
CA GLN A 356 -24.73 25.27 -8.13
C GLN A 356 -23.81 25.08 -6.91
N ILE A 357 -22.71 24.37 -7.11
CA ILE A 357 -21.71 24.12 -6.07
C ILE A 357 -20.60 25.17 -6.15
N LYS A 358 -20.16 25.70 -5.00
CA LYS A 358 -19.09 26.70 -4.87
C LYS A 358 -17.89 26.15 -4.10
N ARG A 359 -17.53 24.90 -4.39
CA ARG A 359 -16.37 24.20 -3.83
C ARG A 359 -15.56 23.63 -4.98
N GLU A 360 -14.26 23.50 -4.78
CA GLU A 360 -13.32 22.94 -5.75
C GLU A 360 -12.39 21.95 -5.04
N GLY A 361 -11.71 21.13 -5.84
CA GLY A 361 -10.68 20.22 -5.33
C GLY A 361 -11.18 19.26 -4.25
N PRO A 362 -10.38 18.99 -3.20
CA PRO A 362 -10.74 17.99 -2.20
C PRO A 362 -12.02 18.30 -1.42
N ALA A 363 -12.34 19.58 -1.22
CA ALA A 363 -13.57 19.98 -0.55
C ALA A 363 -14.82 19.63 -1.37
N LEU A 364 -14.74 19.70 -2.70
CA LEU A 364 -15.83 19.29 -3.59
C LEU A 364 -16.06 17.78 -3.54
N ARG A 365 -14.98 16.99 -3.57
CA ARG A 365 -15.05 15.52 -3.44
C ARG A 365 -15.62 15.08 -2.10
N ALA A 366 -15.19 15.74 -1.01
CA ALA A 366 -15.75 15.53 0.32
C ALA A 366 -17.25 15.85 0.38
N LEU A 367 -17.69 16.95 -0.25
CA LEU A 367 -19.10 17.32 -0.32
C LEU A 367 -19.93 16.22 -1.01
N PHE A 368 -19.48 15.75 -2.18
CA PHE A 368 -20.18 14.68 -2.90
C PHE A 368 -20.27 13.39 -2.09
N LEU A 369 -19.18 12.99 -1.44
CA LEU A 369 -19.17 11.79 -0.61
C LEU A 369 -20.16 11.91 0.56
N GLN A 370 -20.11 13.01 1.31
CA GLN A 370 -21.01 13.21 2.45
C GLN A 370 -22.48 13.30 2.00
N ALA A 371 -22.75 14.00 0.89
CA ALA A 371 -24.11 14.08 0.34
C ALA A 371 -24.64 12.69 -0.06
N ALA A 372 -23.81 11.85 -0.69
CA ALA A 372 -24.18 10.49 -1.06
C ALA A 372 -24.41 9.59 0.18
N GLN A 373 -23.61 9.75 1.23
CA GLN A 373 -23.77 9.02 2.50
C GLN A 373 -25.08 9.39 3.22
N LEU A 374 -25.44 10.67 3.23
CA LEU A 374 -26.65 11.17 3.90
C LEU A 374 -27.94 10.84 3.12
N GLN A 375 -27.84 10.62 1.82
CA GLN A 375 -29.00 10.35 0.99
C GLN A 375 -29.53 8.92 1.21
N ALA A 376 -30.78 8.81 1.68
CA ALA A 376 -31.46 7.54 1.94
C ALA A 376 -32.21 6.99 0.72
N VAL A 377 -32.58 7.86 -0.24
CA VAL A 377 -33.30 7.46 -1.45
C VAL A 377 -32.30 6.92 -2.48
N PRO A 378 -32.39 5.64 -2.91
CA PRO A 378 -31.37 5.07 -3.78
C PRO A 378 -31.19 5.78 -5.13
N ALA A 379 -32.28 6.25 -5.73
CA ALA A 379 -32.22 6.99 -6.99
C ALA A 379 -31.47 8.33 -6.85
N ALA A 380 -31.79 9.11 -5.82
CA ALA A 380 -31.08 10.37 -5.55
C ALA A 380 -29.61 10.11 -5.16
N ARG A 381 -29.32 9.02 -4.44
CA ARG A 381 -27.93 8.64 -4.14
C ARG A 381 -27.16 8.33 -5.43
N ALA A 382 -27.76 7.58 -6.35
CA ALA A 382 -27.17 7.29 -7.66
C ALA A 382 -26.89 8.57 -8.46
N GLU A 383 -27.76 9.59 -8.40
CA GLU A 383 -27.55 10.87 -9.07
C GLU A 383 -26.33 11.61 -8.50
N ILE A 384 -26.20 11.67 -7.17
CA ILE A 384 -25.03 12.28 -6.50
C ILE A 384 -23.75 11.54 -6.86
N VAL A 385 -23.77 10.20 -6.82
CA VAL A 385 -22.60 9.39 -7.16
C VAL A 385 -22.19 9.59 -8.62
N LYS A 386 -23.15 9.63 -9.54
CA LYS A 386 -22.87 9.93 -10.94
C LYS A 386 -22.25 11.32 -11.10
N ALA A 387 -22.84 12.35 -10.46
CA ALA A 387 -22.30 13.71 -10.52
C ALA A 387 -20.87 13.79 -9.97
N ALA A 388 -20.59 13.07 -8.88
CA ALA A 388 -19.25 12.97 -8.31
C ALA A 388 -18.25 12.35 -9.28
N LEU A 389 -18.63 11.25 -9.96
CA LEU A 389 -17.77 10.57 -10.93
C LEU A 389 -17.55 11.39 -12.21
N ASP A 390 -18.60 12.06 -12.70
CA ASP A 390 -18.51 12.93 -13.87
C ASP A 390 -17.59 14.12 -13.57
N GLN A 391 -17.74 14.78 -12.41
CA GLN A 391 -16.84 15.85 -11.97
C GLN A 391 -15.39 15.36 -11.79
N ALA A 392 -15.22 14.17 -11.24
CA ALA A 392 -13.91 13.56 -11.03
C ALA A 392 -13.23 13.15 -12.35
N ALA A 393 -14.00 12.86 -13.39
CA ALA A 393 -13.45 12.62 -14.72
C ALA A 393 -12.86 13.91 -15.32
N GLU A 394 -13.47 15.07 -15.06
CA GLU A 394 -12.98 16.37 -15.55
C GLU A 394 -11.68 16.82 -14.87
N ASP A 395 -11.51 16.55 -13.58
CA ASP A 395 -10.32 16.96 -12.80
C ASP A 395 -9.23 15.88 -12.70
N GLY A 396 -9.42 14.73 -13.36
CA GLY A 396 -8.46 13.61 -13.38
C GLY A 396 -8.48 12.74 -12.12
N THR A 397 -9.45 12.91 -11.22
CA THR A 397 -9.59 12.11 -9.99
C THR A 397 -10.59 10.96 -10.07
N GLY A 398 -11.11 10.65 -11.27
CA GLY A 398 -12.14 9.61 -11.47
C GLY A 398 -11.75 8.23 -10.92
N PHE A 399 -10.48 7.86 -11.01
CA PHE A 399 -9.94 6.62 -10.43
C PHE A 399 -9.99 6.62 -8.90
N LEU A 400 -9.52 7.71 -8.28
CA LEU A 400 -9.58 7.93 -6.84
C LEU A 400 -11.04 7.89 -6.35
N MET A 401 -11.92 8.67 -6.98
CA MET A 401 -13.31 8.75 -6.57
C MET A 401 -14.01 7.40 -6.69
N SER A 402 -13.76 6.65 -7.77
CA SER A 402 -14.30 5.29 -7.91
C SER A 402 -13.90 4.36 -6.74
N ARG A 403 -12.68 4.49 -6.19
CA ARG A 403 -12.28 3.72 -5.01
C ARG A 403 -13.01 4.17 -3.75
N VAL A 404 -13.19 5.47 -3.56
CA VAL A 404 -13.82 6.07 -2.38
C VAL A 404 -15.32 5.76 -2.29
N ILE A 405 -16.02 5.83 -3.42
CA ILE A 405 -17.49 5.64 -3.48
C ILE A 405 -17.92 4.18 -3.66
N ALA A 406 -16.96 3.24 -3.75
CA ALA A 406 -17.24 1.84 -4.08
C ALA A 406 -18.31 1.23 -3.17
N ASP A 407 -18.17 1.39 -1.85
CA ASP A 407 -19.10 0.82 -0.86
C ASP A 407 -20.50 1.42 -0.98
N LEU A 408 -20.61 2.72 -1.24
CA LEU A 408 -21.91 3.37 -1.46
C LEU A 408 -22.62 2.82 -2.70
N VAL A 409 -21.88 2.51 -3.77
CA VAL A 409 -22.44 1.90 -4.97
C VAL A 409 -22.96 0.50 -4.69
N THR A 410 -22.35 -0.24 -3.77
CA THR A 410 -22.83 -1.59 -3.39
C THR A 410 -24.20 -1.57 -2.75
N GLU A 411 -24.54 -0.47 -2.06
CA GLU A 411 -25.81 -0.30 -1.36
C GLU A 411 -26.94 0.15 -2.30
N ILE A 412 -26.63 0.59 -3.51
CA ILE A 412 -27.62 1.00 -4.51
C ILE A 412 -28.18 -0.26 -5.20
N PRO A 413 -29.49 -0.54 -5.10
CA PRO A 413 -30.09 -1.69 -5.76
C PRO A 413 -30.08 -1.50 -7.28
N HIS A 414 -29.84 -2.58 -8.02
CA HIS A 414 -29.98 -2.59 -9.47
C HIS A 414 -31.46 -2.76 -9.84
N SER A 415 -32.14 -1.66 -10.14
CA SER A 415 -33.56 -1.64 -10.54
C SER A 415 -33.74 -1.07 -11.94
N SER A 416 -34.86 -1.41 -12.59
CA SER A 416 -35.22 -0.90 -13.92
C SER A 416 -35.14 0.62 -14.05
N ASP A 417 -35.46 1.34 -12.97
CA ASP A 417 -35.51 2.81 -12.99
C ASP A 417 -34.10 3.44 -12.96
N LEU A 418 -33.04 2.62 -12.81
CA LEU A 418 -31.64 3.03 -12.72
C LEU A 418 -30.78 2.48 -13.86
N THR A 419 -31.37 2.08 -14.98
CA THR A 419 -30.64 1.62 -16.18
C THR A 419 -29.59 2.64 -16.65
N TRP A 420 -29.87 3.93 -16.53
CA TRP A 420 -28.94 5.04 -16.83
C TRP A 420 -27.67 5.02 -15.97
N PHE A 421 -27.74 4.47 -14.76
CA PHE A 421 -26.64 4.41 -13.79
C PHE A 421 -25.80 3.12 -13.92
N ALA A 422 -26.17 2.20 -14.81
CA ALA A 422 -25.50 0.91 -14.92
C ALA A 422 -24.00 1.04 -15.21
N LEU A 423 -23.58 1.93 -16.12
CA LEU A 423 -22.16 2.11 -16.44
C LEU A 423 -21.35 2.65 -15.26
N PRO A 424 -21.70 3.80 -14.62
CA PRO A 424 -21.03 4.26 -13.42
C PRO A 424 -20.95 3.18 -12.34
N ALA A 425 -22.07 2.51 -12.03
CA ALA A 425 -22.11 1.49 -11.00
C ALA A 425 -21.22 0.29 -11.33
N GLY A 426 -21.38 -0.27 -12.53
CA GLY A 426 -20.65 -1.45 -12.97
C GLY A 426 -19.14 -1.21 -13.01
N ARG A 427 -18.68 -0.09 -13.58
CA ARG A 427 -17.24 0.25 -13.65
C ARG A 427 -16.63 0.37 -12.26
N THR A 428 -17.29 1.09 -11.35
CA THR A 428 -16.85 1.22 -9.96
C THR A 428 -16.77 -0.15 -9.25
N LEU A 429 -17.78 -1.00 -9.40
CA LEU A 429 -17.83 -2.31 -8.77
C LEU A 429 -16.79 -3.28 -9.35
N TYR A 430 -16.55 -3.27 -10.67
CA TYR A 430 -15.47 -4.06 -11.26
C TYR A 430 -14.10 -3.63 -10.75
N LEU A 431 -13.83 -2.32 -10.64
CA LEU A 431 -12.58 -1.79 -10.09
C LEU A 431 -12.41 -2.19 -8.62
N ALA A 432 -13.50 -2.19 -7.84
CA ALA A 432 -13.51 -2.62 -6.44
C ALA A 432 -13.45 -4.15 -6.28
N GLY A 433 -13.36 -4.92 -7.36
CA GLY A 433 -13.32 -6.40 -7.32
C GLY A 433 -14.66 -7.06 -7.01
N GLN A 434 -15.77 -6.31 -6.96
CA GLN A 434 -17.10 -6.80 -6.63
C GLN A 434 -17.83 -7.34 -7.86
N ARG A 435 -17.24 -8.40 -8.45
CA ARG A 435 -17.63 -8.96 -9.77
C ARG A 435 -19.12 -9.30 -9.85
N GLU A 436 -19.64 -10.07 -8.90
CA GLU A 436 -21.04 -10.50 -8.91
C GLU A 436 -22.03 -9.32 -8.92
N ARG A 437 -21.73 -8.25 -8.16
CA ARG A 437 -22.56 -7.05 -8.12
C ARG A 437 -22.43 -6.23 -9.40
N ALA A 438 -21.23 -6.16 -9.97
CA ALA A 438 -20.98 -5.48 -11.25
C ALA A 438 -21.69 -6.19 -12.42
N ASP A 439 -21.65 -7.52 -12.45
CA ASP A 439 -22.33 -8.36 -13.44
C ASP A 439 -23.84 -8.11 -13.40
N ALA A 440 -24.44 -7.91 -12.21
CA ALA A 440 -25.87 -7.60 -12.08
C ALA A 440 -26.27 -6.30 -12.82
N TRP A 441 -25.44 -5.26 -12.77
CA TRP A 441 -25.67 -4.02 -13.52
C TRP A 441 -25.53 -4.21 -15.03
N LEU A 442 -24.58 -5.04 -15.48
CA LEU A 442 -24.46 -5.40 -16.89
C LEU A 442 -25.68 -6.18 -17.38
N LEU A 443 -26.16 -7.15 -16.59
CA LEU A 443 -27.35 -7.94 -16.91
C LEU A 443 -28.63 -7.08 -16.94
N LEU A 444 -28.74 -6.09 -16.06
CA LEU A 444 -29.80 -5.08 -16.11
C LEU A 444 -29.74 -4.30 -17.44
N ALA A 445 -28.57 -3.77 -17.82
CA ALA A 445 -28.41 -3.07 -19.10
C ALA A 445 -28.77 -3.98 -20.29
N ARG A 446 -28.40 -5.27 -20.21
CA ARG A 446 -28.77 -6.27 -21.23
C ARG A 446 -30.27 -6.50 -21.32
N GLN A 447 -30.99 -6.52 -20.20
CA GLN A 447 -32.44 -6.74 -20.18
C GLN A 447 -33.20 -5.61 -20.92
N TYR A 448 -32.75 -4.37 -20.79
CA TYR A 448 -33.44 -3.19 -21.32
C TYR A 448 -32.85 -2.64 -22.62
N MET A 449 -31.80 -3.26 -23.18
CA MET A 449 -31.10 -2.73 -24.37
C MET A 449 -31.96 -2.55 -25.63
N LEU A 450 -33.07 -3.28 -25.76
CA LEU A 450 -33.95 -3.17 -26.92
C LEU A 450 -34.99 -2.06 -26.76
N SER A 451 -35.31 -1.69 -25.52
CA SER A 451 -36.28 -0.65 -25.19
C SER A 451 -35.62 0.71 -24.91
N GLU A 452 -34.36 0.71 -24.47
CA GLU A 452 -33.64 1.91 -24.04
C GLU A 452 -32.25 1.99 -24.68
N GLU A 453 -31.99 3.07 -25.41
CA GLU A 453 -30.71 3.32 -26.08
C GLU A 453 -29.56 3.48 -25.07
N THR A 454 -29.81 4.13 -23.94
CA THR A 454 -28.85 4.27 -22.83
C THR A 454 -28.44 2.92 -22.25
N ALA A 455 -29.37 1.98 -22.13
CA ALA A 455 -29.07 0.62 -21.67
C ALA A 455 -28.20 -0.14 -22.68
N ALA A 456 -28.45 0.02 -23.99
CA ALA A 456 -27.60 -0.56 -25.03
C ALA A 456 -26.17 0.03 -25.01
N ALA A 457 -26.04 1.34 -24.79
CA ALA A 457 -24.74 2.00 -24.63
C ALA A 457 -24.01 1.51 -23.38
N ASN A 458 -24.70 1.43 -22.23
CA ASN A 458 -24.14 0.95 -20.96
C ASN A 458 -23.66 -0.51 -21.07
N LEU A 459 -24.44 -1.39 -21.70
CA LEU A 459 -24.03 -2.77 -21.97
C LEU A 459 -22.72 -2.81 -22.77
N THR A 460 -22.63 -1.99 -23.81
CA THR A 460 -21.46 -1.94 -24.69
C THR A 460 -20.23 -1.45 -23.93
N SER A 461 -20.36 -0.38 -23.13
CA SER A 461 -19.27 0.20 -22.36
C SER A 461 -18.81 -0.66 -21.17
N LEU A 462 -19.71 -1.42 -20.53
CA LEU A 462 -19.36 -2.33 -19.44
C LEU A 462 -18.74 -3.65 -19.92
N TRP A 463 -18.96 -4.01 -21.18
CA TRP A 463 -18.55 -5.30 -21.71
C TRP A 463 -17.04 -5.61 -21.52
N PRO A 464 -16.09 -4.69 -21.79
CA PRO A 464 -14.67 -4.98 -21.57
C PRO A 464 -14.37 -5.38 -20.13
N TYR A 465 -14.97 -4.69 -19.16
CA TYR A 465 -14.78 -4.97 -17.73
C TYR A 465 -15.29 -6.35 -17.34
N ALA A 466 -16.46 -6.73 -17.82
CA ALA A 466 -17.02 -8.07 -17.61
C ALA A 466 -16.15 -9.18 -18.23
N ARG A 467 -15.52 -8.91 -19.37
CA ARG A 467 -14.58 -9.87 -19.98
C ARG A 467 -13.29 -9.99 -19.17
N LEU A 468 -12.73 -8.87 -18.72
CA LEU A 468 -11.52 -8.88 -17.89
C LEU A 468 -11.77 -9.51 -16.51
N SER A 469 -12.95 -9.29 -15.92
CA SER A 469 -13.35 -9.91 -14.66
C SER A 469 -13.57 -11.42 -14.75
N GLY A 470 -13.73 -11.97 -15.97
CA GLY A 470 -13.94 -13.39 -16.21
C GLY A 470 -15.41 -13.82 -16.09
N MET A 471 -16.36 -12.92 -16.40
CA MET A 471 -17.79 -13.24 -16.43
C MET A 471 -18.07 -14.42 -17.36
N GLU A 472 -18.71 -15.47 -16.84
CA GLU A 472 -19.06 -16.66 -17.61
C GLU A 472 -20.01 -16.31 -18.77
N GLY A 473 -19.67 -16.74 -19.99
CA GLY A 473 -20.45 -16.41 -21.18
C GLY A 473 -20.36 -14.93 -21.60
N GLY A 474 -19.41 -14.18 -21.04
CA GLY A 474 -19.23 -12.74 -21.31
C GLY A 474 -19.07 -12.38 -22.79
N GLU A 475 -18.58 -13.31 -23.61
CA GLU A 475 -18.44 -13.17 -25.06
C GLU A 475 -19.77 -12.97 -25.81
N ARG A 476 -20.91 -13.30 -25.17
CA ARG A 476 -22.25 -13.19 -25.76
C ARG A 476 -22.80 -11.77 -25.72
N TYR A 477 -22.25 -10.92 -24.86
CA TYR A 477 -22.79 -9.57 -24.59
C TYR A 477 -22.17 -8.47 -25.46
N GLY A 478 -21.07 -8.75 -26.16
CA GLY A 478 -20.37 -7.74 -26.95
C GLY A 478 -19.15 -8.27 -27.70
N THR A 479 -18.48 -7.38 -28.43
CA THR A 479 -17.22 -7.66 -29.12
C THR A 479 -16.31 -6.43 -29.07
N LEU A 480 -14.99 -6.59 -29.20
CA LEU A 480 -14.05 -5.47 -29.25
C LEU A 480 -14.38 -4.47 -30.38
N LYS A 481 -14.76 -4.98 -31.57
CA LYS A 481 -15.18 -4.12 -32.68
C LYS A 481 -16.46 -3.34 -32.35
N GLY A 482 -17.43 -4.00 -31.72
CA GLY A 482 -18.67 -3.36 -31.27
C GLY A 482 -18.41 -2.27 -30.22
N TRP A 483 -17.59 -2.58 -29.22
CA TRP A 483 -17.17 -1.60 -28.22
C TRP A 483 -16.45 -0.41 -28.85
N ALA A 484 -15.47 -0.64 -29.72
CA ALA A 484 -14.74 0.43 -30.38
C ALA A 484 -15.63 1.31 -31.27
N SER A 485 -16.60 0.71 -31.97
CA SER A 485 -17.56 1.45 -32.79
C SER A 485 -18.49 2.37 -31.98
N ALA A 486 -18.64 2.11 -30.67
CA ALA A 486 -19.46 2.93 -29.78
C ALA A 486 -18.69 4.11 -29.17
N GLN A 487 -17.36 4.21 -29.36
CA GLN A 487 -16.53 5.28 -28.79
C GLN A 487 -16.50 6.53 -29.67
N SER A 488 -17.63 7.24 -29.78
CA SER A 488 -17.82 8.33 -30.75
C SER A 488 -17.12 9.66 -30.45
N GLY A 489 -16.28 9.74 -29.42
CA GLY A 489 -15.57 10.97 -29.01
C GLY A 489 -14.05 10.81 -28.82
N ILE A 490 -13.52 9.60 -29.06
CA ILE A 490 -12.11 9.28 -28.83
C ILE A 490 -11.37 9.37 -30.16
N GLY A 491 -10.24 10.07 -30.19
CA GLY A 491 -9.38 10.14 -31.37
C GLY A 491 -8.85 8.74 -31.76
N PRO A 492 -8.60 8.48 -33.05
CA PRO A 492 -8.21 7.15 -33.53
C PRO A 492 -6.94 6.61 -32.84
N GLU A 493 -5.98 7.48 -32.52
CA GLU A 493 -4.75 7.11 -31.81
C GLU A 493 -5.03 6.48 -30.43
N VAL A 494 -5.81 7.17 -29.59
CA VAL A 494 -6.17 6.71 -28.24
C VAL A 494 -7.08 5.47 -28.32
N LEU A 495 -8.01 5.43 -29.26
CA LEU A 495 -8.88 4.27 -29.45
C LEU A 495 -8.09 3.03 -29.86
N ASN A 496 -7.11 3.18 -30.76
CA ASN A 496 -6.24 2.10 -31.21
C ASN A 496 -5.36 1.58 -30.05
N GLN A 497 -4.84 2.48 -29.21
CA GLN A 497 -4.13 2.13 -27.98
C GLN A 497 -4.99 1.28 -27.04
N GLN A 498 -6.19 1.76 -26.72
CA GLN A 498 -7.14 1.05 -25.84
C GLN A 498 -7.51 -0.32 -26.42
N LEU A 499 -7.71 -0.43 -27.73
CA LEU A 499 -7.98 -1.68 -28.42
C LEU A 499 -6.85 -2.70 -28.28
N VAL A 500 -5.60 -2.27 -28.50
CA VAL A 500 -4.42 -3.13 -28.36
C VAL A 500 -4.27 -3.58 -26.91
N MET A 501 -4.41 -2.66 -25.95
CA MET A 501 -4.32 -2.95 -24.52
C MET A 501 -5.39 -3.96 -24.08
N LEU A 502 -6.67 -3.73 -24.42
CA LEU A 502 -7.76 -4.66 -24.10
C LEU A 502 -7.53 -6.02 -24.75
N ARG A 503 -7.12 -6.06 -26.02
CA ARG A 503 -6.87 -7.30 -26.74
C ARG A 503 -5.70 -8.09 -26.13
N SER A 504 -4.65 -7.41 -25.68
CA SER A 504 -3.51 -8.01 -24.98
C SER A 504 -3.93 -8.61 -23.64
N CYS A 505 -4.66 -7.85 -22.82
CA CYS A 505 -5.12 -8.32 -21.51
C CYS A 505 -6.11 -9.48 -21.62
N MET A 506 -7.06 -9.41 -22.56
CA MET A 506 -7.99 -10.52 -22.82
C MET A 506 -7.23 -11.78 -23.26
N GLN A 507 -6.23 -11.66 -24.14
CA GLN A 507 -5.41 -12.83 -24.52
C GLN A 507 -4.70 -13.45 -23.34
N ALA A 508 -4.09 -12.60 -22.51
CA ALA A 508 -3.33 -12.99 -21.34
C ALA A 508 -4.18 -13.76 -20.32
N LEU A 509 -5.47 -13.40 -20.20
CA LEU A 509 -6.45 -14.06 -19.34
C LEU A 509 -7.10 -15.29 -20.00
N GLY A 510 -6.67 -15.68 -21.20
CA GLY A 510 -7.23 -16.81 -21.95
C GLY A 510 -8.57 -16.52 -22.64
N GLU A 511 -8.97 -15.25 -22.72
CA GLU A 511 -10.22 -14.84 -23.34
C GLU A 511 -10.09 -14.75 -24.86
N ASN A 512 -10.87 -15.57 -25.58
CA ASN A 512 -10.88 -15.51 -27.03
C ASN A 512 -11.62 -14.26 -27.51
N THR A 513 -11.07 -13.59 -28.53
CA THR A 513 -11.72 -12.44 -29.16
C THR A 513 -11.71 -12.59 -30.68
N ARG A 514 -12.73 -12.06 -31.34
CA ARG A 514 -12.86 -12.13 -32.80
C ARG A 514 -11.94 -11.16 -33.55
N LEU A 515 -11.36 -10.17 -32.87
CA LEU A 515 -10.49 -9.17 -33.48
C LEU A 515 -9.08 -9.76 -33.64
N SER A 516 -8.57 -9.78 -34.88
CA SER A 516 -7.28 -10.39 -35.17
C SER A 516 -6.12 -9.41 -34.94
N TRP A 517 -4.93 -9.96 -34.62
CA TRP A 517 -3.71 -9.14 -34.51
C TRP A 517 -3.29 -8.52 -35.84
N GLY A 518 -3.57 -9.18 -36.98
CA GLY A 518 -3.29 -8.62 -38.30
C GLY A 518 -4.13 -7.36 -38.60
N GLU A 519 -5.38 -7.33 -38.15
CA GLU A 519 -6.23 -6.13 -38.24
C GLU A 519 -5.67 -5.01 -37.35
N LEU A 520 -5.29 -5.30 -36.11
CA LEU A 520 -4.70 -4.29 -35.21
C LEU A 520 -3.35 -3.79 -35.73
N ALA A 521 -2.50 -4.66 -36.26
CA ALA A 521 -1.18 -4.29 -36.80
C ALA A 521 -1.26 -3.38 -38.03
N SER A 522 -2.42 -3.28 -38.69
CA SER A 522 -2.64 -2.35 -39.80
C SER A 522 -3.02 -0.93 -39.36
N LEU A 523 -3.24 -0.72 -38.06
CA LEU A 523 -3.62 0.56 -37.48
C LEU A 523 -2.38 1.37 -37.09
N GLU A 524 -2.51 2.69 -37.11
CA GLU A 524 -1.52 3.59 -36.50
C GLU A 524 -1.68 3.55 -34.98
N ILE A 525 -0.67 3.04 -34.29
CA ILE A 525 -0.69 2.80 -32.85
C ILE A 525 0.50 3.53 -32.23
N ALA A 526 0.23 4.53 -31.40
CA ALA A 526 1.23 5.02 -30.46
C ALA A 526 1.32 4.04 -29.28
N SER A 527 2.51 3.76 -28.75
CA SER A 527 2.65 2.86 -27.60
C SER A 527 2.72 3.65 -26.29
N PRO A 528 1.99 3.26 -25.23
CA PRO A 528 2.19 3.83 -23.91
C PRO A 528 3.57 3.42 -23.37
N GLY A 529 4.26 4.38 -22.75
CA GLY A 529 5.60 4.26 -22.20
C GLY A 529 6.67 3.66 -23.11
N LEU A 530 7.82 3.37 -22.49
CA LEU A 530 8.94 2.70 -23.16
C LEU A 530 8.80 1.18 -23.02
N ALA A 531 9.09 0.46 -24.11
CA ALA A 531 9.16 -0.99 -24.04
C ALA A 531 10.26 -1.43 -23.03
N PRO A 532 9.95 -2.33 -22.09
CA PRO A 532 10.95 -2.91 -21.21
C PRO A 532 12.04 -3.63 -22.00
N SER A 533 13.20 -3.84 -21.35
CA SER A 533 14.28 -4.58 -21.99
C SER A 533 13.84 -6.00 -22.37
N ALA A 534 14.33 -6.50 -23.51
CA ALA A 534 14.03 -7.87 -23.93
C ALA A 534 14.45 -8.90 -22.88
N ALA A 535 15.52 -8.64 -22.13
CA ALA A 535 15.97 -9.49 -21.04
C ALA A 535 14.91 -9.66 -19.93
N LEU A 536 14.22 -8.58 -19.54
CA LEU A 536 13.14 -8.65 -18.55
C LEU A 536 11.95 -9.45 -19.07
N LEU A 537 11.55 -9.24 -20.34
CA LEU A 537 10.42 -9.94 -20.94
C LEU A 537 10.69 -11.45 -21.10
N TYR A 538 11.88 -11.83 -21.59
CA TYR A 538 12.27 -13.23 -21.67
C TYR A 538 12.50 -13.86 -20.29
N GLY A 539 13.04 -13.10 -19.34
CA GLY A 539 13.16 -13.55 -17.94
C GLY A 539 11.79 -13.85 -17.33
N LEU A 540 10.79 -12.98 -17.55
CA LEU A 540 9.42 -13.21 -17.10
C LEU A 540 8.86 -14.50 -17.71
N LYS A 541 9.05 -14.69 -19.02
CA LYS A 541 8.57 -15.90 -19.70
C LYS A 541 9.26 -17.16 -19.23
N ASP A 542 10.56 -17.10 -18.95
CA ASP A 542 11.31 -18.22 -18.41
C ASP A 542 10.84 -18.58 -16.98
N ALA A 543 10.65 -17.58 -16.12
CA ALA A 543 10.10 -17.76 -14.78
C ALA A 543 8.70 -18.37 -14.81
N GLN A 544 7.86 -17.91 -15.75
CA GLN A 544 6.54 -18.46 -16.00
C GLN A 544 6.59 -19.94 -16.38
N ASN A 545 7.40 -20.30 -17.38
CA ASN A 545 7.54 -21.68 -17.85
C ASN A 545 8.12 -22.60 -16.76
N GLY A 546 8.98 -22.07 -15.89
CA GLY A 546 9.55 -22.77 -14.74
C GLY A 546 8.63 -22.84 -13.52
N GLY A 547 7.45 -22.19 -13.53
CA GLY A 547 6.55 -22.12 -12.38
C GLY A 547 7.13 -21.37 -11.17
N ARG A 548 8.05 -20.43 -11.40
CA ARG A 548 8.78 -19.68 -10.35
C ARG A 548 7.94 -18.50 -9.86
N LEU A 549 6.98 -18.80 -8.97
CA LEU A 549 5.93 -17.86 -8.53
C LEU A 549 6.48 -16.50 -8.06
N ALA A 550 7.42 -16.48 -7.11
CA ALA A 550 7.93 -15.22 -6.56
C ALA A 550 8.73 -14.41 -7.58
N GLU A 551 9.46 -15.10 -8.46
CA GLU A 551 10.24 -14.47 -9.52
C GLU A 551 9.34 -13.85 -10.60
N VAL A 552 8.22 -14.52 -10.93
CA VAL A 552 7.16 -13.93 -11.77
C VAL A 552 6.60 -12.66 -11.15
N VAL A 553 6.28 -12.67 -9.85
CA VAL A 553 5.81 -11.48 -9.14
C VAL A 553 6.86 -10.36 -9.18
N LEU A 554 8.12 -10.68 -8.87
CA LEU A 554 9.21 -9.72 -8.84
C LEU A 554 9.46 -9.07 -10.22
N LEU A 555 9.54 -9.87 -11.28
CA LEU A 555 9.72 -9.37 -12.64
C LEU A 555 8.52 -8.56 -13.10
N SER A 556 7.31 -8.95 -12.70
CA SER A 556 6.09 -8.17 -12.97
C SER A 556 6.14 -6.79 -12.33
N LEU A 557 6.60 -6.69 -11.09
CA LEU A 557 6.78 -5.40 -10.39
C LEU A 557 7.83 -4.52 -11.06
N ILE A 558 8.94 -5.09 -11.52
CA ILE A 558 9.99 -4.34 -12.24
C ILE A 558 9.47 -3.86 -13.59
N ILE A 559 8.71 -4.69 -14.31
CA ILE A 559 8.13 -4.33 -15.61
C ILE A 559 7.07 -3.23 -15.49
N LEU A 560 6.22 -3.27 -14.45
CA LEU A 560 5.22 -2.24 -14.19
C LEU A 560 5.84 -0.88 -13.81
N GLY A 561 6.97 -0.90 -13.09
CA GLY A 561 7.67 0.32 -12.68
C GLY A 561 6.85 1.21 -11.73
N GLU A 562 7.30 2.46 -11.56
CA GLU A 562 6.63 3.45 -10.69
C GLU A 562 5.32 3.95 -11.29
N GLU A 563 5.26 4.12 -12.62
CA GLU A 563 4.10 4.67 -13.34
C GLU A 563 2.91 3.71 -13.40
N GLY A 564 3.14 2.41 -13.19
CA GLY A 564 2.10 1.39 -13.14
C GLY A 564 1.54 0.98 -14.51
N PRO A 565 0.36 0.33 -14.54
CA PRO A 565 -0.13 -0.35 -15.74
C PRO A 565 -0.57 0.59 -16.87
N SER A 566 -0.88 1.85 -16.59
CA SER A 566 -1.34 2.81 -17.62
C SER A 566 -0.23 3.29 -18.55
N ASP A 567 1.01 3.38 -18.05
CA ASP A 567 2.18 3.75 -18.86
C ASP A 567 2.98 2.52 -19.31
N THR A 568 2.57 1.30 -18.91
CA THR A 568 3.27 0.09 -19.33
C THR A 568 2.94 -0.24 -20.79
N HIS A 569 3.98 -0.47 -21.60
CA HIS A 569 3.82 -0.93 -22.98
C HIS A 569 2.87 -2.14 -23.09
N SER A 570 1.89 -2.08 -23.99
CA SER A 570 0.76 -3.04 -24.05
C SER A 570 1.18 -4.52 -24.14
N LEU A 571 2.28 -4.83 -24.85
CA LEU A 571 2.83 -6.19 -24.91
C LEU A 571 3.38 -6.65 -23.55
N ALA A 572 4.06 -5.76 -22.83
CA ALA A 572 4.62 -6.05 -21.52
C ALA A 572 3.52 -6.21 -20.48
N LEU A 573 2.50 -5.35 -20.50
CA LEU A 573 1.30 -5.48 -19.66
C LEU A 573 0.60 -6.82 -19.89
N GLY A 574 0.38 -7.21 -21.15
CA GLY A 574 -0.18 -8.52 -21.48
C GLY A 574 0.68 -9.67 -20.94
N GLY A 575 2.00 -9.59 -21.09
CA GLY A 575 2.93 -10.59 -20.55
C GLY A 575 2.87 -10.70 -19.03
N VAL A 576 2.79 -9.57 -18.31
CA VAL A 576 2.65 -9.52 -16.84
C VAL A 576 1.33 -10.16 -16.41
N VAL A 577 0.21 -9.78 -17.03
CA VAL A 577 -1.12 -10.36 -16.73
C VAL A 577 -1.12 -11.88 -16.97
N GLU A 578 -0.52 -12.34 -18.08
CA GLU A 578 -0.46 -13.77 -18.42
C GLU A 578 0.39 -14.54 -17.41
N ALA A 579 1.54 -13.98 -17.03
CA ALA A 579 2.46 -14.60 -16.10
C ALA A 579 1.82 -14.75 -14.71
N LEU A 580 1.26 -13.66 -14.16
CA LEU A 580 0.53 -13.68 -12.88
C LEU A 580 -0.63 -14.68 -12.89
N TYR A 581 -1.43 -14.67 -13.96
CA TYR A 581 -2.56 -15.59 -14.09
C TYR A 581 -2.12 -17.06 -14.06
N SER A 582 -1.02 -17.38 -14.77
CA SER A 582 -0.52 -18.76 -14.88
C SER A 582 0.11 -19.32 -13.60
N VAL A 583 0.61 -18.47 -12.70
CA VAL A 583 1.19 -18.89 -11.41
C VAL A 583 0.16 -18.92 -10.26
N GLY A 584 -1.13 -18.83 -10.57
CA GLY A 584 -2.22 -18.93 -9.61
C GLY A 584 -2.65 -17.61 -8.97
N LEU A 585 -2.12 -16.47 -9.42
CA LEU A 585 -2.52 -15.11 -8.98
C LEU A 585 -3.58 -14.54 -9.93
N GLN A 586 -4.67 -15.31 -10.11
CA GLN A 586 -5.71 -15.02 -11.11
C GLN A 586 -6.49 -13.75 -10.76
N ASP A 587 -6.78 -13.53 -9.48
CA ASP A 587 -7.53 -12.35 -9.05
C ASP A 587 -6.69 -11.08 -9.22
N GLU A 588 -5.41 -11.13 -8.88
CA GLU A 588 -4.47 -10.02 -9.09
C GLU A 588 -4.29 -9.71 -10.57
N ALA A 589 -4.16 -10.73 -11.42
CA ALA A 589 -4.06 -10.54 -12.88
C ALA A 589 -5.30 -9.85 -13.46
N ARG A 590 -6.50 -10.24 -13.03
CA ARG A 590 -7.76 -9.62 -13.45
C ARG A 590 -7.92 -8.20 -12.92
N SER A 591 -7.62 -7.99 -11.64
CA SER A 591 -7.64 -6.66 -11.02
C SER A 591 -6.64 -5.71 -11.69
N LEU A 592 -5.45 -6.18 -12.06
CA LEU A 592 -4.46 -5.38 -12.78
C LEU A 592 -4.96 -4.98 -14.18
N ALA A 593 -5.58 -5.91 -14.91
CA ALA A 593 -6.14 -5.63 -16.23
C ALA A 593 -7.32 -4.63 -16.16
N ILE A 594 -8.16 -4.72 -15.13
CA ILE A 594 -9.25 -3.77 -14.88
C ILE A 594 -8.68 -2.40 -14.49
N GLU A 595 -7.69 -2.36 -13.59
CA GLU A 595 -6.98 -1.14 -13.20
C GLU A 595 -6.38 -0.44 -14.42
N ALA A 596 -5.70 -1.19 -15.30
CA ALA A 596 -5.18 -0.68 -16.57
C ALA A 596 -6.28 -0.06 -17.44
N ALA A 597 -7.40 -0.76 -17.61
CA ALA A 597 -8.52 -0.25 -18.41
C ALA A 597 -9.08 1.06 -17.86
N VAL A 598 -9.33 1.14 -16.54
CA VAL A 598 -9.86 2.37 -15.94
C VAL A 598 -8.87 3.53 -16.09
N LEU A 599 -7.58 3.30 -15.84
CA LEU A 599 -6.54 4.33 -15.95
C LEU A 599 -6.27 4.78 -17.39
N SER A 600 -6.49 3.90 -18.39
CA SER A 600 -6.45 4.25 -19.81
C SER A 600 -7.71 4.94 -20.32
N GLY A 601 -8.65 5.30 -19.44
CA GLY A 601 -9.86 6.04 -19.78
C GLY A 601 -10.96 5.22 -20.47
N ILE A 602 -10.97 3.90 -20.28
CA ILE A 602 -11.99 2.98 -20.83
C ILE A 602 -13.26 2.98 -19.96
#